data_AF-A0A428NFX8-F1
#
_entry.id   AF-A0A428NFX8-F1
#
_cell.length_a   1.000
_cell.length_b   1.000
_cell.length_c   1.000
_cell.angle_alpha   90.00
_cell.angle_beta   90.00
_cell.angle_gamma   90.00
#
_symmetry.space_group_name_H-M   'P 1'
#
loop_
_entity.id
_entity.type
_entity.pdbx_description
1 polymer ?
#
loop_
_entity_poly.entity_id
_entity_poly.type
_entity_poly.pdbx_seq_one_letter_code
_entity_poly.pdbx_strand_id
1 'polypeptide(L)'
;MRFEPMLLPLATVAAGVEALGINCRGSANCMLYGANVSKDMVNLLNGVDPNRWVLAKELAHYIAEHGCLACGSVPTGFPGSNDVTQGELTFNYVSNPCTGFSEGSRRC
;
A
#
# COMPACT_ATOMS: atom_id res chain seq x y z
N MET A 1 -42.38 15.46 -46.63
CA MET A 1 -41.82 15.67 -45.28
C MET A 1 -41.27 14.33 -44.82
N ARG A 2 -39.94 14.19 -44.71
CA ARG A 2 -39.26 12.94 -44.32
C ARG A 2 -38.68 13.16 -42.93
N PHE A 3 -39.18 12.44 -41.93
CA PHE A 3 -38.72 12.50 -40.54
C PHE A 3 -37.50 11.57 -40.39
N GLU A 4 -36.32 12.14 -40.17
CA GLU A 4 -35.15 11.39 -39.72
C GLU A 4 -35.13 11.32 -38.18
N PRO A 5 -34.95 10.14 -37.57
CA PRO A 5 -34.78 10.04 -36.14
C PRO A 5 -33.33 10.38 -35.79
N MET A 6 -33.11 11.49 -35.09
CA MET A 6 -31.84 11.76 -34.42
C MET A 6 -31.62 10.72 -33.32
N LEU A 7 -30.78 9.73 -33.62
CA LEU A 7 -30.22 8.82 -32.62
C LEU A 7 -29.23 9.60 -31.75
N LEU A 8 -29.59 9.87 -30.49
CA LEU A 8 -28.65 10.34 -29.48
C LEU A 8 -27.66 9.20 -29.15
N PRO A 9 -26.34 9.43 -29.22
CA PRO A 9 -25.38 8.46 -28.72
C PRO A 9 -25.43 8.46 -27.19
N LEU A 10 -25.69 7.30 -26.58
CA LEU A 10 -25.41 7.10 -25.16
C LEU A 10 -23.90 7.21 -24.94
N ALA A 11 -23.46 8.30 -24.32
CA ALA A 11 -22.11 8.40 -23.81
C ALA A 11 -21.95 7.44 -22.63
N THR A 12 -21.34 6.29 -22.87
CA THR A 12 -20.86 5.39 -21.81
C THR A 12 -19.71 6.08 -21.08
N VAL A 13 -19.96 6.47 -19.82
CA VAL A 13 -18.91 6.94 -18.92
C VAL A 13 -18.13 5.72 -18.45
N ALA A 14 -16.88 5.57 -18.90
CA ALA A 14 -15.97 4.59 -18.35
C ALA A 14 -15.59 5.02 -16.93
N ALA A 15 -16.00 4.26 -15.92
CA ALA A 15 -15.44 4.40 -14.58
C ALA A 15 -13.98 3.94 -14.64
N GLY A 16 -13.04 4.88 -14.57
CA GLY A 16 -11.63 4.54 -14.40
C GLY A 16 -11.44 3.86 -13.04
N VAL A 17 -10.71 2.74 -13.01
CA VAL A 17 -10.17 2.24 -11.75
C VAL A 17 -9.15 3.28 -11.26
N GLU A 18 -9.41 3.90 -10.12
CA GLU A 18 -8.46 4.80 -9.45
C GLU A 18 -7.29 3.94 -8.97
N ALA A 19 -6.29 3.75 -9.82
CA ALA A 19 -5.08 3.03 -9.48
C ALA A 19 -4.23 3.91 -8.55
N LEU A 20 -4.54 3.84 -7.26
CA LEU A 20 -3.97 4.68 -6.21
C LEU A 20 -2.44 4.60 -6.15
N GLY A 21 -1.85 3.48 -6.57
CA GLY A 21 -0.40 3.28 -6.60
C GLY A 21 0.25 3.37 -5.21
N ILE A 22 1.56 3.67 -5.21
CA ILE A 22 2.30 3.98 -3.99
C ILE A 22 1.74 5.27 -3.41
N ASN A 23 1.44 5.28 -2.11
CA ASN A 23 0.85 6.44 -1.45
C ASN A 23 1.23 6.51 0.03
N CYS A 24 1.11 7.70 0.63
CA CYS A 24 1.42 7.92 2.05
C CYS A 24 0.16 8.00 2.95
N ARG A 25 -0.93 7.31 2.57
CA ARG A 25 -2.15 7.29 3.39
C ARG A 25 -1.96 6.36 4.59
N GLY A 26 -2.61 6.71 5.69
CA GLY A 26 -2.58 5.94 6.92
C GLY A 26 -3.45 6.58 7.99
N SER A 27 -3.37 6.04 9.20
CA SER A 27 -4.00 6.63 10.38
C SER A 27 -3.48 8.05 10.65
N ALA A 28 -4.33 8.92 11.20
CA ALA A 28 -3.88 10.22 11.72
C ALA A 28 -2.79 10.07 12.81
N ASN A 29 -2.80 8.94 13.52
CA ASN A 29 -1.79 8.65 14.54
C ASN A 29 -0.38 8.41 13.96
N CYS A 30 -0.26 8.16 12.65
CA CYS A 30 1.05 8.07 11.99
C CYS A 30 1.86 9.36 12.14
N MET A 31 1.20 10.52 12.27
CA MET A 31 1.85 11.82 12.48
C MET A 31 2.43 11.99 13.90
N LEU A 32 2.04 11.15 14.84
CA LEU A 32 2.55 11.18 16.22
C LEU A 32 3.94 10.54 16.34
N TYR A 33 4.36 9.80 15.30
CA TYR A 33 5.66 9.16 15.24
C TYR A 33 6.66 10.02 14.47
N GLY A 34 7.93 9.91 14.86
CA GLY A 34 9.01 10.72 14.27
C GLY A 34 9.17 10.53 12.77
N ALA A 35 9.80 11.50 12.12
CA ALA A 35 10.26 11.33 10.75
C ALA A 35 11.25 10.14 10.70
N ASN A 36 11.14 9.30 9.66
CA ASN A 36 11.97 8.12 9.35
C ASN A 36 11.45 6.74 9.82
N VAL A 37 10.27 6.64 10.44
CA VAL A 37 9.71 5.33 10.84
C VAL A 37 9.61 4.34 9.66
N SER A 38 9.24 4.80 8.46
CA SER A 38 9.23 3.91 7.27
C SER A 38 10.62 3.40 6.92
N LYS A 39 11.66 4.22 7.09
CA LYS A 39 13.05 3.83 6.82
C LYS A 39 13.56 2.86 7.88
N ASP A 40 13.21 3.09 9.15
CA ASP A 40 13.51 2.15 10.22
C ASP A 40 12.81 0.81 10.00
N MET A 41 11.58 0.81 9.51
CA MET A 41 10.88 -0.42 9.15
C MET A 41 11.59 -1.20 8.04
N VAL A 42 12.07 -0.52 6.99
CA VAL A 42 12.90 -1.14 5.94
C VAL A 42 14.17 -1.75 6.54
N ASN A 43 14.84 -1.03 7.44
CA ASN A 43 16.04 -1.54 8.10
C ASN A 43 15.75 -2.78 8.96
N LEU A 44 14.62 -2.81 9.68
CA LEU A 44 14.18 -3.97 10.45
C LEU A 44 13.92 -5.17 9.54
N LEU A 45 13.21 -4.97 8.43
CA LEU A 45 12.93 -6.02 7.45
C LEU A 45 14.21 -6.60 6.86
N ASN A 46 15.21 -5.76 6.57
CA ASN A 46 16.52 -6.20 6.08
C ASN A 46 17.27 -7.09 7.09
N GLY A 47 16.99 -6.96 8.39
CA GLY A 47 17.55 -7.80 9.45
C GLY A 47 16.82 -9.13 9.67
N VAL A 48 15.67 -9.35 9.03
CA VAL A 48 14.93 -10.62 9.14
C VAL A 48 15.57 -11.69 8.24
N ASP A 49 15.43 -12.98 8.60
CA ASP A 49 15.86 -14.12 7.77
C ASP A 49 15.49 -13.95 6.28
N PRO A 50 16.44 -14.14 5.34
CA PRO A 50 16.25 -13.86 3.91
C PRO A 50 15.10 -14.64 3.27
N ASN A 51 14.75 -15.82 3.78
CA ASN A 51 13.65 -16.64 3.24
C ASN A 51 12.29 -16.29 3.86
N ARG A 52 12.26 -15.36 4.82
CA ARG A 52 11.03 -14.91 5.48
C ARG A 52 10.62 -13.53 4.96
N TRP A 53 9.31 -13.37 4.72
CA TRP A 53 8.70 -12.11 4.27
C TRP A 53 9.31 -11.55 2.97
N VAL A 54 9.65 -12.42 2.02
CA VAL A 54 10.33 -12.08 0.75
C VAL A 54 9.66 -10.89 0.05
N LEU A 55 8.35 -10.99 -0.22
CA LEU A 55 7.60 -9.93 -0.90
C LEU A 55 7.60 -8.61 -0.11
N ALA A 56 7.53 -8.66 1.22
CA ALA A 56 7.54 -7.44 2.03
C ALA A 56 8.89 -6.72 1.93
N LYS A 57 10.00 -7.46 1.89
CA LYS A 57 11.35 -6.91 1.72
C LYS A 57 11.52 -6.27 0.34
N GLU A 58 11.03 -6.95 -0.69
CA GLU A 58 11.07 -6.46 -2.07
C GLU A 58 10.26 -5.17 -2.23
N LEU A 59 9.18 -4.97 -1.48
CA LEU A 59 8.30 -3.82 -1.68
C LEU A 59 8.52 -2.66 -0.68
N ALA A 60 8.92 -2.95 0.55
CA ALA A 60 8.96 -1.97 1.65
C ALA A 60 9.79 -0.72 1.33
N HIS A 61 10.88 -0.86 0.59
CA HIS A 61 11.76 0.26 0.24
C HIS A 61 11.02 1.33 -0.56
N TYR A 62 10.06 0.95 -1.43
CA TYR A 62 9.28 1.90 -2.22
C TYR A 62 8.46 2.85 -1.36
N ILE A 63 7.99 2.43 -0.17
CA ILE A 63 7.26 3.31 0.74
C ILE A 63 8.19 4.42 1.27
N ALA A 64 9.39 4.04 1.71
CA ALA A 64 10.36 4.98 2.24
C ALA A 64 10.95 5.90 1.16
N GLU A 65 11.28 5.35 -0.01
CA GLU A 65 11.85 6.09 -1.15
C GLU A 65 10.83 7.02 -1.82
N HIS A 66 9.53 6.73 -1.70
CA HIS A 66 8.47 7.64 -2.12
C HIS A 66 8.27 8.83 -1.16
N GLY A 67 9.01 8.90 -0.05
CA GLY A 67 8.97 10.01 0.90
C GLY A 67 7.93 9.86 2.01
N CYS A 68 7.28 8.70 2.13
CA CYS A 68 6.35 8.45 3.22
C CYS A 68 7.12 8.28 4.54
N LEU A 69 6.97 9.22 5.47
CA LEU A 69 7.82 9.27 6.67
C LEU A 69 7.50 8.19 7.71
N ALA A 70 6.23 7.79 7.83
CA ALA A 70 5.81 6.82 8.84
C ALA A 70 4.79 5.78 8.35
N CYS A 71 3.83 6.19 7.53
CA CYS A 71 2.79 5.31 7.01
C CYS A 71 2.64 5.49 5.50
N GLY A 72 2.21 4.42 4.86
CA GLY A 72 1.99 4.37 3.43
C GLY A 72 1.78 2.95 2.95
N SER A 73 1.49 2.82 1.66
CA SER A 73 1.25 1.55 0.99
C SER A 73 1.95 1.47 -0.35
N VAL A 74 2.24 0.26 -0.78
CA VAL A 74 2.70 -0.08 -2.13
C VAL A 74 1.90 -1.29 -2.66
N PRO A 75 1.36 -1.24 -3.89
CA PRO A 75 0.68 -2.37 -4.50
C PRO A 75 1.59 -3.60 -4.60
N THR A 76 1.06 -4.79 -4.38
CA THR A 76 1.83 -6.04 -4.45
C THR A 76 2.33 -6.37 -5.86
N GLY A 77 1.67 -5.82 -6.89
CA GLY A 77 2.08 -5.96 -8.29
C GLY A 77 3.12 -4.94 -8.74
N PHE A 78 3.56 -4.01 -7.89
CA PHE A 78 4.52 -2.97 -8.28
C PHE A 78 5.90 -3.58 -8.58
N PRO A 79 6.61 -3.12 -9.63
CA PRO A 79 6.30 -2.01 -10.54
C PRO A 79 5.42 -2.39 -11.75
N GLY A 80 5.01 -3.65 -11.89
CA GLY A 80 4.21 -4.13 -13.03
C GLY A 80 2.73 -3.72 -13.01
N SER A 81 2.20 -3.35 -11.84
CA SER A 81 0.84 -2.87 -11.62
C SER A 81 0.81 -1.79 -10.55
N ASN A 82 -0.08 -0.81 -10.70
CA ASN A 82 -0.36 0.25 -9.72
C ASN A 82 -1.73 0.08 -9.03
N ASP A 83 -2.37 -1.08 -9.22
CA ASP A 83 -3.69 -1.37 -8.67
C ASP A 83 -3.60 -1.97 -7.25
N VAL A 84 -4.03 -1.20 -6.26
CA VAL A 84 -4.06 -1.62 -4.85
C VAL A 84 -5.13 -2.69 -4.57
N THR A 85 -6.12 -2.87 -5.45
CA THR A 85 -7.19 -3.88 -5.24
C THR A 85 -6.67 -5.31 -5.39
N GLN A 86 -5.52 -5.49 -6.04
CA GLN A 86 -4.81 -6.77 -6.16
C GLN A 86 -4.01 -7.11 -4.88
N GLY A 87 -3.99 -6.20 -3.91
CA GLY A 87 -3.26 -6.31 -2.66
C GLY A 87 -2.24 -5.19 -2.51
N GLU A 88 -1.93 -4.85 -1.27
CA GLU A 88 -0.93 -3.85 -0.91
C GLU A 88 -0.14 -4.29 0.33
N LEU A 89 1.16 -3.95 0.34
CA LEU A 89 1.94 -3.91 1.57
C LEU A 89 1.70 -2.54 2.22
N THR A 90 1.30 -2.53 3.50
CA THR A 90 0.94 -1.31 4.21
C THR A 90 1.73 -1.14 5.50
N PHE A 91 2.30 0.05 5.68
CA PHE A 91 2.77 0.54 6.97
C PHE A 91 1.68 1.43 7.55
N ASN A 92 1.12 1.03 8.69
CA ASN A 92 0.09 1.80 9.38
C ASN A 92 0.22 1.67 10.90
N TYR A 93 -0.39 2.61 11.60
CA TYR A 93 -0.51 2.57 13.05
C TYR A 93 -1.45 1.45 13.50
N VAL A 94 -1.02 0.71 14.53
CA VAL A 94 -1.82 -0.30 15.24
C VAL A 94 -1.81 0.05 16.72
N SER A 95 -2.99 0.25 17.31
CA SER A 95 -3.14 0.67 18.72
C SER A 95 -2.82 -0.43 19.73
N ASN A 96 -2.90 -1.69 19.33
CA ASN A 96 -2.58 -2.85 20.16
C ASN A 96 -1.62 -3.78 19.41
N PRO A 97 -0.34 -3.40 19.28
CA PRO A 97 0.63 -4.16 18.51
C PRO A 97 0.97 -5.49 19.21
N CYS A 98 1.33 -6.48 18.41
CA CYS A 98 1.92 -7.73 18.90
C CYS A 98 3.29 -7.44 19.51
N THR A 99 3.39 -7.47 20.84
CA THR A 99 4.63 -7.21 21.58
C THR A 99 5.21 -8.53 22.10
N GLY A 100 5.62 -9.40 21.17
CA GLY A 100 6.25 -10.67 21.50
C GLY A 100 6.69 -11.43 20.25
N PHE A 101 8.00 -11.65 20.10
CA PHE A 101 8.54 -12.64 19.19
C PHE A 101 8.89 -13.89 20.00
N SER A 102 7.96 -14.83 20.08
CA SER A 102 8.30 -16.22 20.39
C SER A 102 7.93 -17.06 19.18
N GLU A 103 8.96 -17.44 18.42
CA GLU A 103 8.86 -18.38 17.33
C GLU A 103 8.14 -19.64 17.83
N GLY A 104 6.97 -19.95 17.26
CA GLY A 104 6.20 -21.16 17.60
C GLY A 104 5.11 -21.03 18.67
N SER A 105 4.86 -19.87 19.28
CA SER A 105 3.72 -19.69 20.19
C SER A 105 2.88 -18.48 19.79
N ARG A 106 1.65 -18.73 19.33
CA ARG A 106 0.64 -17.71 19.07
C ARG A 106 0.36 -16.91 20.33
N ARG A 107 0.94 -15.73 20.44
CA ARG A 107 0.35 -14.57 21.11
C ARG A 107 0.61 -13.28 20.32
N CYS A 108 0.43 -13.38 19.01
CA CYS A 108 -0.84 -13.11 18.33
C CYS A 108 -1.21 -14.38 17.53
#